data_AF-A0AAV8WKT0-F1
#
_entry.id   AF-A0AAV8WKT0-F1
#
_cell.length_a   1.000
_cell.length_b   1.000
_cell.length_c   1.000
_cell.angle_alpha   90.00
_cell.angle_beta   90.00
_cell.angle_gamma   90.00
#
_symmetry.space_group_name_H-M   'P 1'
#
loop_
_entity.id
_entity.type
_entity.pdbx_description
1 polymer ?
#
loop_
_entity_poly.entity_id
_entity_poly.type
_entity_poly.pdbx_seq_one_letter_code
_entity_poly.pdbx_strand_id
1 'polypeptide(L)'
;MIGIVLVSRLMTQRWLDVAEKWTEDSHSSKYSTLKFEYRVTCDSNYYGKGCENLCRPRDDSFGHYSCSPTGERVCLAGWTGDYCSKRK
;
A
#
# COMPACT_ATOMS: atom_id res chain seq x y z
N MET A 1 6.62 18.44 42.12
CA MET A 1 6.78 18.55 40.65
C MET A 1 7.08 17.18 40.09
N ILE A 2 6.07 16.43 39.65
CA ILE A 2 6.29 15.23 38.84
C ILE A 2 6.29 15.75 37.40
N GLY A 3 7.49 16.07 36.90
CA GLY A 3 7.68 16.53 35.53
C GLY A 3 7.45 15.38 34.54
N ILE A 4 7.06 15.72 33.32
CA ILE A 4 6.94 14.74 32.24
C ILE A 4 8.34 14.21 31.92
N VAL A 5 8.60 12.93 32.19
CA VAL A 5 9.89 12.27 31.93
C VAL A 5 9.76 11.37 30.70
N LEU A 6 10.58 11.63 29.68
CA LEU A 6 10.70 10.76 28.51
C LEU A 6 11.35 9.43 28.90
N VAL A 7 10.65 8.32 28.71
CA VAL A 7 11.13 6.97 29.07
C VAL A 7 12.17 6.45 28.05
N SER A 8 11.87 6.53 26.75
CA SER A 8 12.80 6.13 25.68
C SER A 8 12.46 6.83 24.36
N ARG A 9 13.43 6.94 23.46
CA ARG A 9 13.25 7.45 22.10
C ARG A 9 13.90 6.48 21.11
N LEU A 10 13.18 6.17 20.03
CA LEU A 10 13.65 5.32 18.95
C LEU A 10 13.66 6.12 17.65
N MET A 11 14.77 6.04 16.91
CA MET A 11 14.89 6.48 15.52
C MET A 11 15.55 5.34 14.76
N THR A 12 14.84 4.75 13.81
CA THR A 12 15.29 3.59 13.04
C THR A 12 15.05 3.83 11.55
N GLN A 13 15.89 3.24 10.71
CA GLN A 13 15.74 3.23 9.26
C GLN A 13 15.69 1.79 8.78
N ARG A 14 14.64 1.46 8.02
CA ARG A 14 14.37 0.14 7.48
C ARG A 14 13.80 0.26 6.07
N TRP A 15 14.11 -0.73 5.25
CA TRP A 15 13.47 -0.92 3.95
C TRP A 15 12.35 -1.94 4.12
N LEU A 16 11.18 -1.67 3.55
CA LEU A 16 10.03 -2.57 3.60
C LEU A 16 9.26 -2.51 2.28
N ASP A 17 8.94 -3.68 1.73
CA ASP A 17 8.04 -3.82 0.59
C ASP A 17 6.58 -3.66 1.02
N VAL A 18 5.71 -3.28 0.09
CA VAL A 18 4.26 -3.28 0.31
C VAL A 18 3.78 -4.70 0.60
N ALA A 19 3.13 -4.91 1.75
CA ALA A 19 2.57 -6.19 2.13
C ALA A 19 1.45 -6.05 3.17
N GLU A 20 0.48 -6.96 3.12
CA GLU A 20 -0.58 -7.04 4.14
C GLU A 20 -0.05 -7.52 5.50
N LYS A 21 1.06 -8.26 5.50
CA LYS A 21 1.63 -8.85 6.71
C LYS A 21 2.35 -7.79 7.54
N TRP A 22 2.10 -7.80 8.85
CA TRP A 22 2.84 -7.02 9.83
C TRP A 22 4.30 -7.48 9.95
N THR A 23 5.20 -6.51 10.08
CA THR A 23 6.60 -6.72 10.44
C THR A 23 6.77 -6.37 11.90
N GLU A 24 7.19 -7.35 12.70
CA GLU A 24 7.47 -7.19 14.13
C GLU A 24 8.89 -6.66 14.35
N ASP A 25 9.07 -5.76 15.30
CA ASP A 25 10.38 -5.27 15.74
C ASP A 25 10.34 -4.91 17.23
N SER A 26 11.52 -4.79 17.84
CA SER A 26 11.64 -4.40 19.23
C SER A 26 12.92 -3.62 19.51
N HIS A 27 12.81 -2.68 20.45
CA HIS A 27 13.92 -1.89 20.95
C HIS A 27 14.02 -2.04 22.47
N SER A 28 15.12 -2.65 22.92
CA SER A 28 15.42 -2.81 24.35
C SER A 28 16.50 -1.82 24.78
N SER A 29 16.22 -1.14 25.88
CA SER A 29 17.18 -0.32 26.64
C SER A 29 17.50 -1.03 27.97
N LYS A 30 18.34 -0.40 28.80
CA LYS A 30 18.66 -0.90 30.14
C LYS A 30 17.44 -0.99 31.07
N TYR A 31 16.43 -0.15 30.86
CA TYR A 31 15.31 0.02 31.80
C TYR A 31 13.94 -0.21 31.17
N SER A 32 13.86 -0.39 29.85
CA SER A 32 12.60 -0.49 29.12
C SER A 32 12.75 -1.32 27.85
N THR A 33 11.67 -1.99 27.45
CA THR A 33 11.56 -2.63 26.12
C THR A 33 10.33 -2.10 25.40
N LEU A 34 10.50 -1.64 24.16
CA LEU A 34 9.44 -1.26 23.24
C LEU A 34 9.28 -2.37 22.21
N LYS A 35 8.11 -3.01 22.16
CA LYS A 35 7.73 -3.95 21.09
C LYS A 35 6.71 -3.27 20.20
N PHE A 36 6.88 -3.36 18.90
CA PHE A 36 6.02 -2.67 17.95
C PHE A 36 5.96 -3.43 16.63
N GLU A 37 4.91 -3.14 15.86
CA GLU A 37 4.67 -3.73 14.56
C GLU A 37 4.38 -2.62 13.56
N TYR A 38 4.83 -2.80 12.33
CA TYR A 38 4.57 -1.86 11.25
C TYR A 38 4.40 -2.58 9.91
N ARG A 39 3.67 -1.97 8.99
CA ARG A 39 3.51 -2.42 7.61
C ARG A 39 3.33 -1.23 6.67
N VAL A 40 3.58 -1.47 5.39
CA VAL A 40 3.28 -0.52 4.30
C VAL A 40 2.21 -1.16 3.43
N THR A 41 1.10 -0.46 3.23
CA THR A 41 -0.03 -0.90 2.40
C THR A 41 -0.39 0.20 1.41
N CYS A 42 -0.94 -0.19 0.27
CA CYS A 42 -1.46 0.79 -0.69
C CYS A 42 -2.83 1.30 -0.30
N ASP A 43 -3.10 2.56 -0.63
CA ASP A 43 -4.45 3.10 -0.62
C ASP A 43 -5.32 2.37 -1.65
N SER A 44 -6.64 2.45 -1.45
CA SER A 44 -7.59 1.82 -2.36
C SER A 44 -7.36 2.25 -3.80
N ASN A 45 -7.32 1.27 -4.72
CA ASN A 45 -7.10 1.44 -6.16
C ASN A 45 -5.65 1.82 -6.56
N TYR A 46 -4.71 1.84 -5.61
CA TYR A 46 -3.29 1.91 -5.90
C TYR A 46 -2.66 0.53 -5.77
N TYR A 47 -1.78 0.22 -6.70
CA TYR A 47 -1.12 -1.08 -6.86
C TYR A 47 0.36 -0.87 -7.20
N GLY A 48 1.09 -1.97 -7.34
CA GLY A 48 2.52 -1.94 -7.61
C GLY A 48 3.35 -2.01 -6.34
N LYS A 49 4.68 -2.00 -6.49
CA LYS A 49 5.61 -2.22 -5.37
C LYS A 49 5.77 -0.99 -4.48
N GLY A 50 5.43 0.19 -4.99
CA GLY A 50 5.46 1.46 -4.28
C GLY A 50 4.12 2.20 -4.31
N CYS A 51 3.01 1.49 -4.55
CA CYS A 51 1.67 2.07 -4.64
C CYS A 51 1.56 3.18 -5.70
N GLU A 52 2.26 3.00 -6.82
CA GLU A 52 2.43 3.98 -7.88
C GLU A 52 1.40 3.82 -9.01
N ASN A 53 0.79 2.63 -9.14
CA ASN A 53 -0.13 2.31 -10.23
C ASN A 53 -1.58 2.56 -9.80
N LEU A 54 -2.19 3.63 -10.31
CA LEU A 54 -3.61 3.91 -10.08
C LEU A 54 -4.49 3.16 -11.10
N CYS A 55 -5.39 2.30 -10.61
CA CYS A 55 -6.44 1.70 -11.42
C CYS A 55 -7.76 1.61 -10.65
N ARG A 56 -8.78 2.30 -11.15
CA ARG A 56 -10.16 2.19 -10.66
C ARG A 56 -10.98 1.46 -11.71
N PRO A 57 -11.61 0.31 -11.39
CA PRO A 57 -12.50 -0.38 -12.32
C PRO A 57 -13.56 0.57 -12.87
N ARG A 58 -13.89 0.44 -14.15
CA ARG A 58 -14.81 1.33 -14.85
C ARG A 58 -15.60 0.56 -15.89
N ASP A 59 -16.88 0.87 -16.01
CA ASP A 59 -17.77 0.31 -17.02
C ASP A 59 -18.78 1.39 -17.43
N ASP A 60 -18.30 2.40 -18.15
CA ASP A 60 -19.07 3.56 -18.59
C ASP A 60 -18.55 4.08 -19.95
N SER A 61 -19.07 5.22 -20.43
CA SER A 61 -18.68 5.80 -21.72
C SER A 61 -17.18 6.08 -21.90
N PHE A 62 -16.40 6.13 -20.81
CA PHE A 62 -14.96 6.40 -20.83
C PHE A 62 -14.09 5.15 -20.75
N GLY A 63 -14.68 3.96 -20.56
CA GLY A 63 -13.93 2.70 -20.59
C GLY A 63 -14.65 1.55 -19.92
N HIS A 64 -14.28 0.35 -20.36
CA HIS A 64 -14.88 -0.92 -19.92
C HIS A 64 -13.77 -1.88 -19.49
N TYR A 65 -13.31 -1.77 -18.24
CA TYR A 65 -12.19 -2.52 -17.71
C TYR A 65 -12.27 -2.82 -16.20
N SER A 66 -11.67 -3.94 -15.81
CA SER A 66 -11.30 -4.24 -14.43
C SER A 66 -9.81 -3.94 -14.21
N CYS A 67 -9.35 -4.09 -12.97
CA CYS A 67 -7.94 -3.88 -12.60
C CYS A 67 -7.28 -5.22 -12.26
N SER A 68 -6.10 -5.46 -12.82
CA SER A 68 -5.26 -6.60 -12.46
C SER A 68 -4.69 -6.43 -11.03
N PRO A 69 -4.11 -7.49 -10.43
CA PRO A 69 -3.39 -7.37 -9.17
C PRO A 69 -2.20 -6.39 -9.19
N THR A 70 -1.66 -6.07 -10.37
CA THR A 70 -0.56 -5.11 -10.56
C THR A 70 -1.03 -3.69 -10.88
N GLY A 71 -2.36 -3.48 -11.00
CA GLY A 71 -2.96 -2.19 -11.34
C GLY A 71 -3.04 -1.91 -12.84
N GLU A 72 -2.91 -2.93 -13.69
CA GLU A 72 -3.12 -2.78 -15.13
C GLU A 72 -4.61 -2.85 -15.47
N ARG A 73 -5.02 -2.12 -16.51
CA ARG A 73 -6.40 -2.19 -17.02
C ARG A 73 -6.59 -3.47 -17.81
N VAL A 74 -7.58 -4.26 -17.43
CA VAL A 74 -7.98 -5.48 -18.13
C VAL A 74 -9.32 -5.23 -18.80
N CYS A 75 -9.33 -5.16 -20.13
CA CYS A 75 -10.55 -4.89 -20.87
C CYS A 75 -11.60 -5.98 -20.66
N LEU A 76 -12.85 -5.56 -20.45
CA LEU A 76 -14.00 -6.46 -20.41
C LEU A 76 -14.21 -7.10 -21.80
N ALA A 77 -14.98 -8.18 -21.83
CA ALA A 77 -15.28 -8.90 -23.07
C ALA A 77 -15.91 -7.95 -24.12
N GLY A 78 -15.42 -8.01 -25.36
CA GLY A 78 -15.85 -7.13 -26.45
C GLY A 78 -15.16 -5.76 -26.50
N TRP A 79 -14.25 -5.44 -25.58
CA TRP A 79 -13.56 -4.14 -25.53
C TRP A 79 -12.04 -4.25 -25.75
N THR A 80 -11.42 -3.18 -26.26
CA THR A 80 -9.99 -3.07 -26.59
C THR A 80 -9.47 -1.62 -26.55
N GLY A 81 -8.16 -1.46 -26.76
CA GLY A 81 -7.41 -0.21 -26.67
C GLY A 81 -6.95 0.10 -25.25
N ASP A 82 -6.06 1.06 -25.10
CA ASP A 82 -5.37 1.38 -23.84
C ASP A 82 -6.32 1.75 -22.68
N TYR A 83 -7.50 2.28 -23.02
CA TYR A 83 -8.56 2.64 -22.08
C TYR A 83 -9.79 1.73 -22.15
N CYS A 84 -9.72 0.65 -22.94
CA CYS A 84 -10.84 -0.28 -23.15
C CYS A 84 -12.14 0.42 -23.56
N SER A 85 -12.01 1.46 -24.40
CA SER A 85 -13.11 2.31 -24.87
C SER A 85 -13.51 2.03 -26.32
N LYS A 86 -12.80 1.14 -27.01
CA LYS A 86 -13.12 0.72 -28.38
C LYS A 86 -13.73 -0.68 -28.36
N ARG A 87 -14.76 -0.93 -29.16
CA ARG A 87 -15.25 -2.29 -29.38
C ARG A 87 -14.26 -3.09 -30.22
N LYS A 88 -14.10 -4.36 -29.86
CA LYS A 88 -13.38 -5.36 -30.66
C LYS A 88 -14.15 -5.71 -31.91
#